data_AF-A0A381U9E8-F1
#
_entry.id   AF-A0A381U9E8-F1
#
_cell.length_a   1.000
_cell.length_b   1.000
_cell.length_c   1.000
_cell.angle_alpha   90.00
_cell.angle_beta   90.00
_cell.angle_gamma   90.00
#
_symmetry.space_group_name_H-M   'P 1'
#
loop_
_entity.id
_entity.type
_entity.pdbx_description
1 polymer ?
#
loop_
_entity_poly.entity_id
_entity_poly.type
_entity_poly.pdbx_seq_one_letter_code
_entity_poly.pdbx_strand_id
1 'polypeptide(L)'
;MSQRCTFRLIAIAAVATVLSAGPWAAALSRGATSGRQLPKDPAEAMAVFEDNVEEWGNGPVSYLFLPEELEEWKELETDEERREFIQWFWGRRDDDLRDSRHLFKEGFYTRVAHTNRRFSEFPRGWRSDRGRVWIILGSPDSATTDFATDFSAELEIWTYNTYGGILRSASVVLGEASSMGEMQVAFVNLGPGTREIYGGVGRGALPQYLYRAFEIVRKAVIVNPTLKRRQ
;
A
#
# COMPACT_ATOMS: atom_id res chain seq x y z
N MET A 1 30.08 -69.49 -31.94
CA MET A 1 29.28 -69.28 -30.72
C MET A 1 29.16 -67.79 -30.46
N SER A 2 27.91 -67.29 -30.42
CA SER A 2 27.39 -66.03 -29.83
C SER A 2 28.06 -64.69 -30.21
N GLN A 3 27.53 -63.98 -31.21
CA GLN A 3 26.63 -62.80 -31.08
C GLN A 3 27.06 -61.72 -30.06
N ARG A 4 27.37 -60.51 -30.57
CA ARG A 4 27.11 -59.25 -29.87
C ARG A 4 26.40 -58.29 -30.82
N CYS A 5 25.09 -58.14 -30.60
CA CYS A 5 24.24 -57.12 -31.19
C CYS A 5 24.57 -55.76 -30.57
N THR A 6 24.75 -54.73 -31.38
CA THR A 6 24.56 -53.33 -30.96
C THR A 6 23.75 -52.60 -32.03
N PHE A 7 22.51 -52.27 -31.67
CA PHE A 7 21.58 -51.46 -32.47
C PHE A 7 22.05 -50.00 -32.50
N ARG A 8 22.14 -49.39 -33.69
CA ARG A 8 22.32 -47.95 -33.86
C ARG A 8 20.95 -47.28 -33.94
N LEU A 9 20.69 -46.35 -33.03
CA LEU A 9 19.52 -45.47 -33.01
C LEU A 9 19.58 -44.48 -34.19
N ILE A 10 18.47 -44.38 -34.93
CA ILE A 10 18.23 -43.41 -36.01
C ILE A 10 17.76 -42.10 -35.36
N ALA A 11 18.46 -41.00 -35.60
CA ALA A 11 18.05 -39.67 -35.19
C ALA A 11 16.97 -39.14 -36.15
N ILE A 12 15.79 -38.82 -35.60
CA ILE A 12 14.71 -38.13 -36.32
C ILE A 12 14.95 -36.62 -36.19
N ALA A 13 15.19 -35.95 -37.31
CA ALA A 13 15.24 -34.49 -37.38
C ALA A 13 13.80 -33.93 -37.38
N ALA A 14 13.43 -33.20 -36.33
CA ALA A 14 12.20 -32.43 -36.29
C ALA A 14 12.40 -31.08 -36.99
N VAL A 15 11.70 -30.88 -38.11
CA VAL A 15 11.60 -29.60 -38.82
C VAL A 15 10.67 -28.68 -38.03
N ALA A 16 11.20 -27.62 -37.44
CA ALA A 16 10.42 -26.58 -36.78
C ALA A 16 9.93 -25.57 -37.83
N THR A 17 8.64 -25.61 -38.15
CA THR A 17 7.96 -24.55 -38.90
C THR A 17 7.75 -23.34 -37.99
N VAL A 18 8.41 -22.24 -38.33
CA VAL A 18 8.21 -20.92 -37.70
C VAL A 18 6.85 -20.37 -38.16
N LEU A 19 5.86 -20.37 -37.27
CA LEU A 19 4.65 -19.58 -37.43
C LEU A 19 4.95 -18.16 -36.96
N SER A 20 5.03 -17.23 -37.90
CA SER A 20 5.14 -15.80 -37.66
C SER A 20 3.88 -15.27 -36.98
N ALA A 21 3.92 -15.06 -35.67
CA ALA A 21 2.90 -14.31 -34.96
C ALA A 21 3.04 -12.81 -35.28
N GLY A 22 1.98 -12.21 -35.83
CA GLY A 22 1.89 -10.78 -36.09
C GLY A 22 1.79 -9.93 -34.81
N PRO A 23 1.89 -8.59 -34.92
CA PRO A 23 2.16 -7.68 -33.79
C PRO A 23 0.97 -7.39 -32.85
N TRP A 24 -0.02 -8.28 -32.73
CA TRP A 24 -1.14 -8.10 -31.77
C TRP A 24 -1.02 -8.97 -30.51
N ALA A 25 0.02 -9.77 -30.33
CA ALA A 25 0.18 -10.61 -29.12
C ALA A 25 0.76 -9.83 -27.90
N ALA A 26 0.29 -8.60 -27.65
CA ALA A 26 0.72 -7.77 -26.51
C ALA A 26 -0.45 -7.27 -25.64
N ALA A 27 -1.55 -8.01 -25.62
CA ALA A 27 -2.64 -7.79 -24.68
C ALA A 27 -2.94 -9.09 -23.94
N LEU A 28 -3.17 -8.98 -22.63
CA LEU A 28 -3.54 -10.05 -21.68
C LEU A 28 -2.39 -10.84 -21.04
N SER A 29 -1.65 -10.14 -20.18
CA SER A 29 -1.26 -10.64 -18.85
C SER A 29 -0.64 -9.50 -18.04
N ARG A 30 -1.48 -8.61 -17.48
CA ARG A 30 -1.07 -7.63 -16.46
C ARG A 30 -1.87 -7.84 -15.17
N GLY A 31 -1.76 -9.04 -14.63
CA GLY A 31 -2.26 -9.42 -13.31
C GLY A 31 -1.20 -10.26 -12.62
N ALA A 32 -0.13 -9.61 -12.14
CA ALA A 32 0.84 -10.13 -11.17
C ALA A 32 1.92 -9.06 -10.95
N THR A 33 1.79 -8.23 -9.91
CA THR A 33 2.88 -7.34 -9.44
C THR A 33 4.01 -8.10 -8.74
N SER A 34 4.46 -9.23 -9.30
CA SER A 34 5.64 -9.93 -8.82
C SER A 34 6.80 -9.62 -9.77
N GLY A 35 7.63 -8.64 -9.40
CA GLY A 35 8.86 -8.26 -10.13
C GLY A 35 8.91 -6.84 -10.72
N ARG A 36 7.84 -6.04 -10.63
CA ARG A 36 7.82 -4.66 -11.16
C ARG A 36 8.25 -3.65 -10.09
N GLN A 37 9.20 -2.78 -10.43
CA GLN A 37 9.63 -1.66 -9.59
C GLN A 37 8.42 -0.84 -9.13
N LEU A 38 8.32 -0.52 -7.84
CA LEU A 38 7.23 0.32 -7.32
C LEU A 38 7.37 1.75 -7.85
N PRO A 39 6.24 2.41 -8.20
CA PRO A 39 6.25 3.77 -8.73
C PRO A 39 6.78 4.73 -7.66
N LYS A 40 7.76 5.54 -8.05
CA LYS A 40 8.49 6.45 -7.15
C LYS A 40 8.12 7.91 -7.38
N ASP A 41 7.42 8.22 -8.46
CA ASP A 41 6.83 9.53 -8.73
C ASP A 41 5.35 9.55 -8.29
N PRO A 42 4.82 10.66 -7.72
CA PRO A 42 3.43 10.73 -7.30
C PRO A 42 2.41 10.53 -8.43
N ALA A 43 2.63 11.14 -9.60
CA ALA A 43 1.71 11.03 -10.74
C ALA A 43 1.76 9.61 -11.32
N GLU A 44 2.95 9.02 -11.40
CA GLU A 44 3.12 7.61 -11.77
C GLU A 44 2.42 6.68 -10.76
N ALA A 45 2.56 6.93 -9.46
CA ALA A 45 1.92 6.11 -8.42
C ALA A 45 0.40 6.16 -8.52
N MET A 46 -0.16 7.36 -8.69
CA MET A 46 -1.59 7.52 -8.91
C MET A 46 -2.04 6.77 -10.16
N ALA A 47 -1.39 6.98 -11.30
CA ALA A 47 -1.73 6.32 -12.55
C ALA A 47 -1.67 4.78 -12.41
N VAL A 48 -0.61 4.24 -11.83
CA VAL A 48 -0.43 2.79 -11.68
C VAL A 48 -1.47 2.14 -10.77
N PHE A 49 -1.81 2.78 -9.64
CA PHE A 49 -2.74 2.19 -8.68
C PHE A 49 -4.21 2.45 -9.01
N GLU A 50 -4.52 3.47 -9.81
CA GLU A 50 -5.91 3.81 -10.20
C GLU A 50 -6.31 3.20 -11.56
N ASP A 51 -5.37 2.73 -12.38
CA ASP A 51 -5.64 2.15 -13.71
C ASP A 51 -6.47 0.85 -13.64
N ASN A 52 -6.21 0.01 -12.63
CA ASN A 52 -6.92 -1.26 -12.45
C ASN A 52 -7.92 -1.15 -11.29
N VAL A 53 -9.19 -0.99 -11.62
CA VAL A 53 -10.28 -0.85 -10.64
C VAL A 53 -10.54 -2.12 -9.84
N GLU A 54 -10.29 -3.31 -10.41
CA GLU A 54 -10.47 -4.58 -9.71
C GLU A 54 -9.44 -4.73 -8.57
N GLU A 55 -8.19 -4.35 -8.84
CA GLU A 55 -7.06 -4.47 -7.91
C GLU A 55 -6.86 -3.22 -7.03
N TRP A 56 -7.62 -2.14 -7.27
CA TRP A 56 -7.44 -0.86 -6.58
C TRP A 56 -7.51 -1.02 -5.05
N GLY A 57 -8.50 -1.76 -4.56
CA GLY A 57 -8.67 -2.06 -3.13
C GLY A 57 -7.57 -2.93 -2.52
N ASN A 58 -6.81 -3.67 -3.34
CA ASN A 58 -5.62 -4.43 -2.90
C ASN A 58 -4.35 -3.58 -2.91
N GLY A 59 -4.45 -2.32 -3.35
CA GLY A 59 -3.36 -1.36 -3.39
C GLY A 59 -3.14 -0.63 -2.06
N PRO A 60 -2.35 0.46 -2.09
CA PRO A 60 -2.07 1.28 -0.90
C PRO A 60 -3.33 1.84 -0.23
N VAL A 61 -4.41 2.05 -1.01
CA VAL A 61 -5.66 2.64 -0.52
C VAL A 61 -6.36 1.77 0.54
N SER A 62 -6.06 0.47 0.56
CA SER A 62 -6.47 -0.46 1.63
C SER A 62 -6.19 0.06 3.03
N TYR A 63 -5.17 0.91 3.21
CA TYR A 63 -4.84 1.51 4.49
C TYR A 63 -5.81 2.59 4.95
N LEU A 64 -6.62 3.14 4.05
CA LEU A 64 -7.60 4.19 4.32
C LEU A 64 -9.04 3.67 4.43
N PHE A 65 -9.32 2.42 4.07
CA PHE A 65 -10.66 1.86 4.24
C PHE A 65 -11.11 1.89 5.69
N LEU A 66 -12.33 2.35 5.90
CA LEU A 66 -13.12 2.03 7.08
C LEU A 66 -13.66 0.59 6.97
N PRO A 67 -13.99 -0.07 8.10
CA PRO A 67 -14.56 -1.41 8.08
C PRO A 67 -15.78 -1.52 7.17
N GLU A 68 -16.68 -0.55 7.21
CA GLU A 68 -17.91 -0.55 6.42
C GLU A 68 -17.64 -0.36 4.92
N GLU A 69 -16.67 0.50 4.57
CA GLU A 69 -16.23 0.72 3.19
C GLU A 69 -15.59 -0.55 2.61
N LEU A 70 -14.84 -1.31 3.43
CA LEU A 70 -14.23 -2.56 3.01
C LEU A 70 -15.26 -3.66 2.75
N GLU A 71 -16.31 -3.77 3.58
CA GLU A 71 -17.39 -4.72 3.32
C GLU A 71 -18.16 -4.36 2.05
N GLU A 72 -18.52 -3.08 1.87
CA GLU A 72 -19.16 -2.62 0.63
C GLU A 72 -18.28 -2.89 -0.61
N TRP A 73 -16.97 -2.63 -0.53
CA TRP A 73 -16.03 -2.91 -1.63
C TRP A 73 -16.04 -4.38 -2.07
N LYS A 74 -16.15 -5.31 -1.12
CA LYS A 74 -16.15 -6.76 -1.40
C LYS A 74 -17.42 -7.23 -2.09
N GLU A 75 -18.53 -6.51 -1.93
CA GLU A 75 -19.82 -6.84 -2.53
C GLU A 75 -19.94 -6.35 -3.98
N LEU A 76 -19.05 -5.46 -4.44
CA LEU A 76 -19.09 -4.93 -5.81
C LEU A 76 -18.66 -6.01 -6.80
N GLU A 77 -19.46 -6.25 -7.83
CA GLU A 77 -19.21 -7.30 -8.82
C GLU A 77 -18.66 -6.71 -10.13
N THR A 78 -19.17 -5.54 -10.53
CA THR A 78 -18.86 -4.93 -11.83
C THR A 78 -17.82 -3.81 -11.73
N ASP A 79 -17.09 -3.60 -12.82
CA ASP A 79 -16.14 -2.48 -12.91
C ASP A 79 -16.81 -1.12 -12.77
N GLU A 80 -18.07 -1.00 -13.18
CA GLU A 80 -18.81 0.26 -13.07
C GLU A 80 -19.13 0.60 -11.62
N GLU A 81 -19.63 -0.36 -10.86
CA GLU A 81 -19.83 -0.22 -9.41
C GLU A 81 -18.52 0.13 -8.70
N ARG A 82 -17.39 -0.49 -9.10
CA ARG A 82 -16.07 -0.16 -8.55
C ARG A 82 -15.65 1.28 -8.88
N ARG A 83 -15.88 1.76 -10.11
CA ARG A 83 -15.57 3.16 -10.49
C ARG A 83 -16.42 4.15 -9.69
N GLU A 84 -17.70 3.89 -9.54
CA GLU A 84 -18.60 4.72 -8.73
C GLU A 84 -18.17 4.74 -7.26
N PHE A 85 -17.80 3.58 -6.71
CA PHE A 85 -17.28 3.47 -5.36
C PHE A 85 -15.97 4.26 -5.20
N ILE A 86 -15.01 4.14 -6.12
CA ILE A 86 -13.73 4.88 -6.08
C ILE A 86 -13.97 6.39 -6.11
N GLN A 87 -14.86 6.87 -6.99
CA GLN A 87 -15.24 8.28 -7.06
C GLN A 87 -15.85 8.77 -5.74
N TRP A 88 -16.79 8.00 -5.18
CA TRP A 88 -17.42 8.32 -3.90
C TRP A 88 -16.42 8.29 -2.73
N PHE A 89 -15.54 7.29 -2.70
CA PHE A 89 -14.53 7.09 -1.66
C PHE A 89 -13.58 8.30 -1.56
N TRP A 90 -13.11 8.79 -2.72
CA TRP A 90 -12.27 9.99 -2.78
C TRP A 90 -13.06 11.26 -2.51
N GLY A 91 -14.29 11.41 -3.05
CA GLY A 91 -15.13 12.57 -2.79
C GLY A 91 -15.49 12.77 -1.31
N ARG A 92 -15.62 11.67 -0.55
CA ARG A 92 -15.80 11.76 0.91
C ARG A 92 -14.62 12.36 1.67
N ARG A 93 -13.41 12.30 1.10
CA ARG A 93 -12.15 12.74 1.70
C ARG A 93 -11.64 14.05 1.11
N ASP A 94 -12.41 14.63 0.20
CA ASP A 94 -12.05 15.85 -0.51
C ASP A 94 -12.74 17.06 0.13
N ASP A 95 -12.00 18.12 0.39
CA ASP A 95 -12.53 19.33 1.02
C ASP A 95 -13.25 20.24 0.03
N ASP A 96 -12.87 20.20 -1.26
CA ASP A 96 -13.52 20.92 -2.34
C ASP A 96 -13.90 20.00 -3.50
N LEU A 97 -15.16 19.53 -3.49
CA LEU A 97 -15.74 18.71 -4.57
C LEU A 97 -15.82 19.43 -5.93
N ARG A 98 -15.56 20.75 -5.99
CA ARG A 98 -15.52 21.53 -7.24
C ARG A 98 -14.12 21.59 -7.82
N ASP A 99 -13.08 21.27 -7.04
CA ASP A 99 -11.71 21.14 -7.51
C ASP A 99 -11.50 19.74 -8.10
N SER A 100 -11.22 19.68 -9.40
CA SER A 100 -10.94 18.42 -10.08
C SER A 100 -9.66 17.73 -9.60
N ARG A 101 -8.80 18.42 -8.84
CA ARG A 101 -7.51 17.91 -8.40
C ARG A 101 -7.61 16.90 -7.26
N HIS A 102 -8.68 16.91 -6.46
CA HIS A 102 -8.83 16.05 -5.28
C HIS A 102 -7.56 16.09 -4.39
N LEU A 103 -7.30 17.21 -3.72
CA LEU A 103 -6.01 17.48 -3.04
C LEU A 103 -5.60 16.39 -2.05
N PHE A 104 -6.57 15.78 -1.35
CA PHE A 104 -6.29 14.66 -0.45
C PHE A 104 -5.77 13.42 -1.19
N LYS A 105 -6.34 13.11 -2.36
CA LYS A 105 -5.91 12.00 -3.22
C LYS A 105 -4.48 12.23 -3.74
N GLU A 106 -4.17 13.43 -4.22
CA GLU A 106 -2.80 13.80 -4.64
C GLU A 106 -1.81 13.68 -3.47
N GLY A 107 -2.18 14.19 -2.30
CA GLY A 107 -1.38 14.09 -1.09
C GLY A 107 -1.16 12.63 -0.66
N PHE A 108 -2.17 11.78 -0.81
CA PHE A 108 -2.09 10.35 -0.55
C PHE A 108 -1.07 9.67 -1.48
N TYR A 109 -1.19 9.85 -2.79
CA TYR A 109 -0.24 9.25 -3.73
C TYR A 109 1.18 9.84 -3.62
N THR A 110 1.30 11.08 -3.16
CA THR A 110 2.60 11.66 -2.78
C THR A 110 3.24 10.89 -1.62
N ARG A 111 2.47 10.51 -0.58
CA ARG A 111 2.96 9.66 0.52
C ARG A 111 3.31 8.26 0.01
N VAL A 112 2.48 7.65 -0.84
CA VAL A 112 2.76 6.34 -1.44
C VAL A 112 4.09 6.36 -2.20
N ALA A 113 4.28 7.31 -3.11
CA ALA A 113 5.52 7.47 -3.87
C ALA A 113 6.73 7.72 -2.94
N HIS A 114 6.55 8.53 -1.88
CA HIS A 114 7.58 8.74 -0.87
C HIS A 114 8.00 7.44 -0.19
N THR A 115 7.05 6.63 0.28
CA THR A 115 7.36 5.34 0.93
C THR A 115 8.02 4.36 -0.04
N ASN A 116 7.59 4.31 -1.30
CA ASN A 116 8.22 3.49 -2.34
C ASN A 116 9.67 3.90 -2.64
N ARG A 117 10.02 5.17 -2.45
CA ARG A 117 11.41 5.65 -2.53
C ARG A 117 12.21 5.33 -1.27
N ARG A 118 11.64 5.63 -0.10
CA ARG A 118 12.35 5.61 1.19
C ARG A 118 12.54 4.20 1.75
N PHE A 119 11.56 3.33 1.56
CA PHE A 119 11.54 1.96 2.07
C PHE A 119 11.62 1.00 0.88
N SER A 120 12.75 0.94 0.19
CA SER A 120 12.83 0.24 -1.11
C SER A 120 13.40 -1.18 -1.04
N GLU A 121 13.27 -1.88 0.08
CA GLU A 121 14.09 -3.05 0.36
C GLU A 121 13.52 -4.46 0.06
N PHE A 122 12.34 -4.75 -0.54
CA PHE A 122 12.27 -5.32 -1.90
C PHE A 122 10.88 -5.93 -2.22
N PRO A 123 10.13 -5.34 -3.18
CA PRO A 123 9.93 -3.91 -3.17
C PRO A 123 9.03 -3.59 -1.95
N ARG A 124 9.64 -3.23 -0.83
CA ARG A 124 8.93 -2.99 0.45
C ARG A 124 8.56 -1.52 0.64
N GLY A 125 7.98 -0.89 -0.37
CA GLY A 125 7.56 0.51 -0.31
C GLY A 125 6.38 0.73 0.64
N TRP A 126 5.23 1.06 0.06
CA TRP A 126 3.98 1.19 0.80
C TRP A 126 3.64 -0.07 1.61
N ARG A 127 4.07 -1.26 1.15
CA ARG A 127 3.83 -2.55 1.81
C ARG A 127 4.66 -2.78 3.09
N SER A 128 5.69 -1.97 3.36
CA SER A 128 6.42 -2.10 4.63
C SER A 128 5.60 -1.57 5.80
N ASP A 129 5.94 -2.03 7.00
CA ASP A 129 5.38 -1.50 8.24
C ASP A 129 5.63 0.01 8.39
N ARG A 130 6.84 0.48 8.06
CA ARG A 130 7.18 1.90 7.98
C ARG A 130 6.36 2.63 6.92
N GLY A 131 6.16 2.00 5.76
CA GLY A 131 5.32 2.52 4.67
C GLY A 131 3.87 2.70 5.10
N ARG A 132 3.29 1.69 5.75
CA ARG A 132 1.93 1.72 6.31
C ARG A 132 1.77 2.85 7.33
N VAL A 133 2.67 2.93 8.32
CA VAL A 133 2.64 3.99 9.33
C VAL A 133 2.77 5.37 8.67
N TRP A 134 3.68 5.54 7.71
CA TRP A 134 3.87 6.80 7.01
C TRP A 134 2.67 7.20 6.14
N ILE A 135 2.00 6.25 5.48
CA ILE A 135 0.83 6.56 4.65
C ILE A 135 -0.36 7.01 5.50
N ILE A 136 -0.54 6.40 6.67
CA ILE A 136 -1.68 6.67 7.57
C ILE A 136 -1.40 7.84 8.51
N LEU A 137 -0.20 7.99 9.05
CA LEU A 137 0.11 9.04 10.03
C LEU A 137 0.92 10.20 9.40
N GLY A 138 1.59 9.98 8.27
CA GLY A 138 2.50 10.97 7.70
C GLY A 138 3.88 10.95 8.34
N SER A 139 4.61 12.07 8.24
CA SER A 139 5.94 12.19 8.84
C SER A 139 5.86 12.22 10.37
N PRO A 140 6.78 11.55 11.08
CA PRO A 140 6.94 11.74 12.51
C PRO A 140 7.44 13.14 12.83
N ASP A 141 7.25 13.55 14.09
CA ASP A 141 7.76 14.80 14.64
C ASP A 141 9.25 14.69 14.96
N SER A 142 9.70 13.52 15.41
CA SER A 142 11.11 13.18 15.52
C SER A 142 11.34 11.68 15.28
N ALA A 143 12.56 11.32 14.90
CA ALA A 143 12.98 9.93 14.76
C ALA A 143 14.33 9.74 15.45
N THR A 144 14.42 8.71 16.28
CA THR A 144 15.65 8.34 17.01
C THR A 144 15.99 6.87 16.77
N THR A 145 17.21 6.51 17.09
CA THR A 145 17.68 5.12 17.08
C THR A 145 17.98 4.71 18.51
N ASP A 146 17.54 3.51 18.88
CA ASP A 146 17.82 2.88 20.18
C ASP A 146 18.22 1.41 19.96
N PHE A 147 18.56 0.69 21.02
CA PHE A 147 18.95 -0.71 20.97
C PHE A 147 18.15 -1.53 21.98
N ALA A 148 17.30 -2.43 21.48
CA ALA A 148 16.56 -3.37 22.32
C ALA A 148 17.50 -4.46 22.84
N THR A 149 17.82 -4.43 24.13
CA THR A 149 18.69 -5.44 24.77
C THR A 149 18.10 -6.85 24.65
N ASP A 150 16.79 -6.99 24.83
CA ASP A 150 16.08 -8.27 24.82
C ASP A 150 16.19 -9.04 23.49
N PHE A 151 16.34 -8.31 22.39
CA PHE A 151 16.43 -8.88 21.03
C PHE A 151 17.79 -8.66 20.37
N SER A 152 18.72 -8.01 21.07
CA SER A 152 20.00 -7.57 20.50
C SER A 152 19.84 -6.89 19.13
N ALA A 153 18.82 -6.04 19.02
CA ALA A 153 18.37 -5.47 17.75
C ALA A 153 18.27 -3.94 17.83
N GLU A 154 18.65 -3.29 16.74
CA GLU A 154 18.46 -1.85 16.55
C GLU A 154 16.96 -1.53 16.42
N LEU A 155 16.52 -0.51 17.15
CA LEU A 155 15.19 0.08 17.05
C LEU A 155 15.28 1.43 16.35
N GLU A 156 14.45 1.64 15.32
CA GLU A 156 14.12 2.97 14.81
C GLU A 156 12.83 3.40 15.53
N ILE A 157 12.86 4.48 16.31
CA ILE A 157 11.71 4.96 17.09
C ILE A 157 11.22 6.26 16.46
N TRP A 158 9.95 6.28 16.06
CA TRP A 158 9.28 7.45 15.52
C TRP A 158 8.34 8.05 16.56
N THR A 159 8.53 9.31 16.87
CA THR A 159 7.72 10.04 17.86
C THR A 159 6.71 10.94 17.16
N TYR A 160 5.49 10.92 17.68
CA TYR A 160 4.35 11.69 17.23
C TYR A 160 3.71 12.43 18.42
N ASN A 161 3.60 13.75 18.31
CA ASN A 161 2.97 14.60 19.33
C ASN A 161 1.44 14.72 19.14
N THR A 162 0.95 14.30 17.98
CA THR A 162 -0.47 14.26 17.58
C THR A 162 -0.72 12.95 16.83
N TYR A 163 -1.92 12.69 16.31
CA TYR A 163 -2.19 11.57 15.39
C TYR A 163 -1.51 11.71 14.01
N GLY A 164 -0.30 12.29 13.95
CA GLY A 164 0.51 12.39 12.75
C GLY A 164 0.37 13.69 11.95
N GLY A 165 1.22 13.83 10.93
CA GLY A 165 1.27 14.98 10.02
C GLY A 165 0.05 15.15 9.11
N ILE A 166 -0.75 14.10 8.89
CA ILE A 166 -1.99 14.21 8.10
C ILE A 166 -3.03 15.06 8.81
N LEU A 167 -3.21 14.87 10.13
CA LEU A 167 -4.17 15.67 10.89
C LEU A 167 -3.66 17.08 11.24
N ARG A 168 -2.35 17.34 11.09
CA ARG A 168 -1.80 18.71 11.21
C ARG A 168 -2.07 19.57 9.97
N SER A 169 -2.22 18.93 8.81
CA SER A 169 -2.39 19.60 7.52
C SER A 169 -3.86 19.68 7.09
N ALA A 170 -4.67 18.69 7.46
CA ALA A 170 -6.12 18.84 7.42
C ALA A 170 -6.53 19.78 8.55
N SER A 171 -7.35 20.81 8.29
CA SER A 171 -7.89 21.73 9.29
C SER A 171 -8.95 21.03 10.17
N VAL A 172 -8.57 19.90 10.77
CA VAL A 172 -9.46 19.07 11.59
C VAL A 172 -9.53 19.72 12.96
N VAL A 173 -10.53 20.59 13.13
CA VAL A 173 -11.00 21.09 14.41
C VAL A 173 -11.68 19.93 15.15
N LEU A 174 -10.90 19.00 15.68
CA LEU A 174 -11.32 18.12 16.74
C LEU A 174 -10.44 18.43 17.94
N GLY A 175 -10.94 19.30 18.84
CA GLY A 175 -10.22 19.71 20.05
C GLY A 175 -9.81 18.55 20.96
N GLU A 176 -10.38 17.35 20.76
CA GLU A 176 -10.05 16.12 21.47
C GLU A 176 -9.03 15.22 20.74
N ALA A 177 -8.78 15.43 19.44
CA ALA A 177 -7.79 14.66 18.69
C ALA A 177 -6.35 15.16 18.93
N SER A 178 -6.19 16.37 19.48
CA SER A 178 -4.88 16.98 19.77
C SER A 178 -4.24 16.53 21.08
N SER A 179 -4.91 15.72 21.90
CA SER A 179 -4.48 15.42 23.28
C SER A 179 -4.20 13.94 23.54
N MET A 180 -3.66 13.22 22.55
CA MET A 180 -2.83 12.07 22.92
C MET A 180 -1.47 12.65 23.27
N GLY A 181 -0.96 12.38 24.48
CA GLY A 181 0.45 12.66 24.78
C GLY A 181 1.38 11.99 23.76
N GLU A 182 2.68 12.15 23.95
CA GLU A 182 3.69 11.59 23.06
C GLU A 182 3.43 10.11 22.70
N MET A 183 3.17 9.81 21.43
CA MET A 183 3.04 8.45 20.90
C MET A 183 4.33 8.06 20.19
N GLN A 184 4.91 6.93 20.58
CA GLN A 184 6.09 6.37 19.95
C GLN A 184 5.74 5.10 19.18
N VAL A 185 6.26 4.98 17.95
CA VAL A 185 6.18 3.78 17.13
C VAL A 185 7.59 3.27 16.92
N ALA A 186 7.91 2.11 17.48
CA ALA A 186 9.22 1.49 17.34
C ALA A 186 9.22 0.46 16.20
N PHE A 187 10.30 0.42 15.43
CA PHE A 187 10.54 -0.55 14.37
C PHE A 187 11.81 -1.33 14.68
N VAL A 188 11.68 -2.64 14.84
CA VAL A 188 12.82 -3.52 15.11
C VAL A 188 13.48 -3.96 13.80
N ASN A 189 14.81 -3.85 13.73
CA ASN A 189 15.61 -4.34 12.62
C ASN A 189 15.86 -5.84 12.76
N LEU A 190 15.26 -6.64 11.87
CA LEU A 190 15.34 -8.10 11.88
C LEU A 190 16.32 -8.66 10.83
N GLY A 191 17.07 -7.80 10.14
CA GLY A 191 18.00 -8.18 9.09
C GLY A 191 17.90 -7.29 7.85
N PRO A 192 18.60 -7.63 6.75
CA PRO A 192 18.73 -6.77 5.59
C PRO A 192 17.39 -6.22 5.05
N GLY A 193 17.14 -4.94 5.33
CA GLY A 193 15.96 -4.20 4.91
C GLY A 193 14.64 -4.58 5.59
N THR A 194 14.64 -5.53 6.53
CA THR A 194 13.43 -5.97 7.22
C THR A 194 13.30 -5.19 8.53
N ARG A 195 12.43 -4.19 8.54
CA ARG A 195 12.01 -3.51 9.77
C ARG A 195 10.52 -3.76 10.00
N GLU A 196 10.20 -4.37 11.14
CA GLU A 196 8.84 -4.70 11.58
C GLU A 196 8.43 -3.81 12.76
N ILE A 197 7.15 -3.50 12.92
CA ILE A 197 6.63 -2.78 14.10
C ILE A 197 6.87 -3.62 15.35
N TYR A 198 7.37 -2.95 16.39
CA TYR A 198 7.64 -3.53 17.70
C TYR A 198 6.52 -3.19 18.70
N GLY A 199 6.28 -4.09 19.66
CA GLY A 199 5.35 -3.88 20.79
C GLY A 199 3.93 -4.45 20.60
N GLY A 200 3.67 -5.21 19.53
CA GLY A 200 2.43 -5.96 19.37
C GLY A 200 2.40 -7.28 20.14
N VAL A 201 1.20 -7.82 20.38
CA VAL A 201 1.04 -9.16 20.95
C VAL A 201 1.26 -10.19 19.85
N GLY A 202 2.50 -10.67 19.72
CA GLY A 202 2.94 -11.59 18.67
C GLY A 202 3.73 -10.89 17.56
N ARG A 203 4.45 -11.68 16.75
CA ARG A 203 5.29 -11.15 15.68
C ARG A 203 4.45 -10.51 14.58
N GLY A 204 4.80 -9.28 14.19
CA GLY A 204 4.09 -8.51 13.16
C GLY A 204 2.70 -8.00 13.57
N ALA A 205 2.28 -8.22 14.82
CA ALA A 205 1.03 -7.68 15.32
C ALA A 205 1.17 -6.16 15.55
N LEU A 206 0.13 -5.40 15.22
CA LEU A 206 0.08 -3.99 15.58
C LEU A 206 -0.17 -3.83 17.08
N PRO A 207 0.56 -2.95 17.78
CA PRO A 207 0.20 -2.52 19.11
C PRO A 207 -1.21 -1.91 19.14
N GLN A 208 -1.96 -2.16 20.22
CA GLN A 208 -3.36 -1.71 20.34
C GLN A 208 -3.50 -0.18 20.20
N TYR A 209 -2.55 0.59 20.75
CA TYR A 209 -2.55 2.05 20.63
C TYR A 209 -2.43 2.51 19.16
N LEU A 210 -1.62 1.80 18.37
CA LEU A 210 -1.38 2.13 16.96
C LEU A 210 -2.59 1.79 16.11
N TYR A 211 -3.27 0.68 16.41
CA TYR A 211 -4.57 0.35 15.80
C TYR A 211 -5.59 1.48 16.04
N ARG A 212 -5.70 1.96 17.29
CA ARG A 212 -6.61 3.07 17.63
C ARG A 212 -6.23 4.37 16.91
N ALA A 213 -4.93 4.67 16.79
CA ALA A 213 -4.47 5.84 16.04
C ALA A 213 -4.86 5.76 14.56
N PHE A 214 -4.68 4.62 13.91
CA PHE A 214 -5.08 4.43 12.51
C PHE A 214 -6.58 4.61 12.32
N GLU A 215 -7.41 4.05 13.20
CA GLU A 215 -8.87 4.21 13.16
C GLU A 215 -9.29 5.67 13.28
N ILE A 216 -8.67 6.42 14.20
CA ILE A 216 -8.96 7.83 14.40
C ILE A 216 -8.62 8.64 13.14
N VAL A 217 -7.43 8.42 12.55
CA VAL A 217 -7.06 9.13 11.33
C VAL A 217 -7.99 8.79 10.16
N ARG A 218 -8.31 7.51 9.94
CA ARG A 218 -9.21 7.09 8.86
C ARG A 218 -10.58 7.76 8.94
N LYS A 219 -11.12 7.91 10.15
CA LYS A 219 -12.38 8.62 10.38
C LYS A 219 -12.24 10.12 10.21
N ALA A 220 -11.16 10.71 10.71
CA ALA A 220 -10.92 12.15 10.68
C ALA A 220 -10.66 12.69 9.25
N VAL A 221 -10.16 11.86 8.33
CA VAL A 221 -9.98 12.28 6.93
C VAL A 221 -11.28 12.29 6.11
N ILE A 222 -12.41 11.84 6.67
CA ILE A 222 -13.72 11.95 6.02
C ILE A 222 -14.26 13.36 6.25
N VAL A 223 -14.18 14.20 5.22
CA VAL A 223 -14.64 15.60 5.25
C VAL A 223 -16.12 15.70 4.88
N ASN A 224 -16.61 14.84 4.00
CA ASN A 224 -18.01 14.82 3.54
C ASN A 224 -18.73 13.52 3.96
N PRO A 225 -19.01 13.29 5.27
CA PRO A 225 -19.57 12.02 5.75
C PRO A 225 -20.98 11.72 5.23
N THR A 226 -21.73 12.74 4.79
CA THR A 226 -23.10 12.60 4.28
C THR A 226 -23.17 12.43 2.75
N LEU A 227 -22.03 12.43 2.06
CA LEU A 227 -21.99 12.24 0.62
C LEU A 227 -22.52 10.84 0.27
N LYS A 228 -23.61 10.79 -0.51
CA LYS A 228 -24.20 9.53 -0.98
C LYS A 228 -23.51 9.08 -2.27
N ARG A 229 -23.36 7.76 -2.44
CA ARG A 229 -22.99 7.16 -3.72
C ARG A 229 -24.11 7.45 -4.73
N ARG A 230 -23.76 7.81 -5.97
CA ARG A 230 -24.76 7.83 -7.05
C ARG A 230 -25.19 6.39 -7.29
N GLN A 231 -26.50 6.18 -7.44
CA GLN A 231 -27.12 4.88 -7.76
C GLN A 231 -27.47 4.85 -9.24
#